data_AF-A0A661KW85-F1
#
_entry.id   AF-A0A661KW85-F1
#
_cell.length_a   1.000
_cell.length_b   1.000
_cell.length_c   1.000
_cell.angle_alpha   90.00
_cell.angle_beta   90.00
_cell.angle_gamma   90.00
#
_symmetry.space_group_name_H-M   'P 1'
#
loop_
_entity.id
_entity.type
_entity.pdbx_description
1 polymer ?
#
loop_
_entity_poly.entity_id
_entity_poly.type
_entity_poly.pdbx_seq_one_letter_code
_entity_poly.pdbx_strand_id
1 'polypeptide(L)'
;MKKSIWLSSLVSSKEKVQALMATLNRYGLEVDGHFWEDDLDKMAWIKPRERLIAPEIAMWGILGAEEDFKRESLRYGLSLLATTVQAKKGLSFPVVLLLTEGSLDPAELPTPLKGVDILSYT
;
A
#
# COMPACT_ATOMS: atom_id res chain seq x y z
N MET A 1 22.70 2.89 4.16
CA MET A 1 21.48 3.64 3.78
C MET A 1 20.36 3.24 4.72
N LYS A 2 19.62 4.21 5.27
CA LYS A 2 18.46 3.92 6.12
C LYS A 2 17.32 3.41 5.24
N LYS A 3 16.67 2.33 5.65
CA LYS A 3 15.53 1.74 4.92
C LYS A 3 14.24 2.41 5.39
N SER A 4 13.30 2.62 4.46
CA SER A 4 12.01 3.25 4.75
C SER A 4 10.85 2.45 4.16
N ILE A 5 9.66 2.76 4.64
CA ILE A 5 8.38 2.18 4.21
C ILE A 5 7.66 3.23 3.35
N TRP A 6 7.10 2.80 2.23
CA TRP A 6 6.20 3.64 1.45
C TRP A 6 4.75 3.27 1.77
N LEU A 7 3.95 4.23 2.22
CA LEU A 7 2.55 4.04 2.58
C LEU A 7 1.63 4.59 1.49
N SER A 8 0.68 3.78 1.01
CA SER A 8 -0.40 4.19 0.12
C SER A 8 -1.72 4.12 0.87
N SER A 9 -2.34 5.27 1.14
CA SER A 9 -3.58 5.33 1.90
C SER A 9 -4.79 5.43 0.97
N LEU A 10 -5.63 4.40 0.97
CA LEU A 10 -6.96 4.40 0.34
C LEU A 10 -7.95 5.22 1.17
N VAL A 11 -7.70 5.34 2.48
CA VAL A 11 -8.48 6.16 3.40
C VAL A 11 -8.04 7.63 3.28
N SER A 12 -9.00 8.55 3.15
CA SER A 12 -8.73 10.00 3.06
C SER A 12 -8.59 10.71 4.42
N SER A 13 -8.62 9.98 5.55
CA SER A 13 -8.43 10.57 6.89
C SER A 13 -6.94 10.82 7.14
N LYS A 14 -6.59 12.11 7.22
CA LYS A 14 -5.22 12.54 7.53
C LYS A 14 -4.82 12.16 8.96
N GLU A 15 -5.77 12.16 9.88
CA GLU A 15 -5.55 11.85 11.29
C GLU A 15 -5.11 10.38 11.46
N LYS A 16 -5.84 9.43 10.84
CA LYS A 16 -5.49 8.00 10.89
C LYS A 16 -4.10 7.75 10.30
N VAL A 17 -3.78 8.37 9.16
CA VAL A 17 -2.46 8.24 8.50
C VAL A 17 -1.34 8.82 9.37
N GLN A 18 -1.52 10.02 9.92
CA GLN A 18 -0.52 10.65 10.78
C GLN A 18 -0.29 9.86 12.07
N ALA A 19 -1.34 9.34 12.69
CA ALA A 19 -1.23 8.49 13.88
C ALA A 19 -0.44 7.20 13.59
N LEU A 20 -0.67 6.58 12.43
CA LEU A 20 0.06 5.40 11.99
C LEU A 20 1.54 5.72 11.75
N MET A 21 1.82 6.78 10.98
CA MET A 21 3.20 7.22 10.71
C MET A 21 3.94 7.57 12.01
N ALA A 22 3.27 8.25 12.95
CA ALA A 22 3.85 8.55 14.26
C ALA A 22 4.17 7.27 15.05
N THR A 23 3.29 6.27 14.98
CA THR A 23 3.52 4.97 15.62
C THR A 23 4.71 4.24 15.02
N LEU A 24 4.78 4.13 13.69
CA LEU A 24 5.90 3.49 13.00
C LEU A 24 7.24 4.21 13.27
N ASN A 25 7.23 5.54 13.26
CA ASN A 25 8.42 6.35 13.60
C ASN A 25 8.90 6.11 15.04
N ARG A 26 7.99 5.91 16.01
CA ARG A 26 8.38 5.54 17.40
C ARG A 26 9.13 4.21 17.48
N TYR A 27 8.86 3.30 16.56
CA TYR A 27 9.60 2.04 16.42
C TYR A 27 10.84 2.15 15.53
N GLY A 28 11.26 3.37 15.16
CA GLY A 28 12.43 3.62 14.33
C GLY A 28 12.22 3.31 12.85
N LEU A 29 10.99 3.02 12.43
CA LEU A 29 10.62 2.81 11.04
C LEU A 29 10.32 4.16 10.40
N GLU A 30 11.16 4.55 9.44
CA GLU A 30 10.90 5.74 8.64
C GLU A 30 9.82 5.45 7.62
N VAL A 31 8.82 6.33 7.57
CA VAL A 31 7.65 6.16 6.70
C VAL A 31 7.42 7.44 5.93
N ASP A 32 7.25 7.30 4.63
CA ASP A 32 6.73 8.33 3.73
C ASP A 32 5.54 7.74 2.96
N GLY A 33 4.73 8.57 2.31
CA GLY A 33 3.57 8.05 1.61
C GLY A 33 2.70 9.09 0.93
N HIS A 34 1.58 8.62 0.40
CA HIS A 34 0.61 9.44 -0.29
C HIS A 34 -0.81 8.92 -0.08
N PHE A 35 -1.78 9.79 -0.35
CA PHE A 35 -3.17 9.39 -0.53
C PHE A 35 -3.35 8.84 -1.94
N TRP A 36 -3.99 7.69 -2.04
CA TRP A 36 -4.30 7.07 -3.31
C TRP A 36 -5.28 7.92 -4.11
N GLU A 37 -5.01 8.09 -5.40
CA GLU A 37 -5.87 8.79 -6.33
C GLU A 37 -6.48 7.77 -7.30
N ASP A 38 -7.78 7.54 -7.17
CA ASP A 38 -8.52 6.59 -7.99
C ASP A 38 -9.05 7.24 -9.27
N ASP A 39 -8.14 7.52 -10.20
CA ASP A 39 -8.44 8.02 -11.54
C ASP A 39 -7.70 7.14 -12.56
N LEU A 40 -8.37 6.06 -12.99
CA LEU A 40 -7.81 5.09 -13.93
C LEU A 40 -7.60 5.70 -15.33
N ASP A 41 -8.52 6.57 -15.77
CA ASP A 41 -8.46 7.21 -17.08
C ASP A 41 -7.21 8.07 -17.25
N LYS A 42 -6.78 8.73 -16.17
CA LYS A 42 -5.51 9.49 -16.13
C LYS A 42 -4.32 8.69 -15.63
N MET A 43 -4.48 7.38 -15.45
CA MET A 43 -3.45 6.48 -14.94
C MET A 43 -2.84 6.95 -13.60
N ALA A 44 -3.64 7.55 -12.72
CA ALA A 44 -3.13 8.13 -11.48
C ALA A 44 -2.42 7.09 -10.57
N TRP A 45 -2.79 5.82 -10.70
CA TRP A 45 -2.17 4.67 -10.01
C TRP A 45 -0.65 4.54 -10.24
N ILE A 46 -0.09 5.09 -11.32
CA ILE A 46 1.35 4.95 -11.60
C ILE A 46 2.21 6.00 -10.89
N LYS A 47 1.63 7.10 -10.44
CA LYS A 47 2.33 8.22 -9.79
C LYS A 47 3.31 7.79 -8.68
N PRO A 48 2.97 6.88 -7.74
CA PRO A 48 3.88 6.48 -6.67
C PRO A 48 5.00 5.52 -7.11
N ARG A 49 4.99 5.02 -8.35
CA ARG A 49 5.89 3.94 -8.80
C ARG A 49 7.37 4.25 -8.60
N GLU A 50 7.83 5.42 -9.05
CA GLU A 50 9.26 5.78 -8.99
C GLU A 50 9.77 5.86 -7.54
N ARG A 51 8.93 6.29 -6.60
CA ARG A 51 9.27 6.26 -5.18
C ARG A 51 9.28 4.84 -4.63
N LEU A 52 8.26 4.04 -4.93
CA LEU A 52 8.17 2.64 -4.48
C LEU A 52 9.37 1.78 -4.91
N ILE A 53 9.89 2.00 -6.12
CA ILE A 53 11.02 1.23 -6.64
C ILE A 53 12.38 1.78 -6.20
N ALA A 54 12.43 2.89 -5.46
CA ALA A 54 13.67 3.48 -5.00
C ALA A 54 14.42 2.55 -4.01
N PRO A 55 15.76 2.42 -4.08
CA PRO A 55 16.52 1.41 -3.30
C PRO A 55 16.35 1.46 -1.78
N GLU A 56 16.02 2.62 -1.23
CA GLU A 56 15.77 2.89 0.18
C GLU A 56 14.42 2.32 0.66
N ILE A 57 13.41 2.23 -0.22
CA ILE A 57 12.12 1.64 0.12
C ILE A 57 12.29 0.13 0.26
N ALA A 58 12.07 -0.36 1.47
CA ALA A 58 12.18 -1.78 1.82
C ALA A 58 10.84 -2.51 1.82
N MET A 59 9.72 -1.78 1.92
CA MET A 59 8.38 -2.36 2.02
C MET A 59 7.33 -1.38 1.53
N TRP A 60 6.24 -1.92 0.98
CA TRP A 60 5.04 -1.16 0.63
C TRP A 60 3.90 -1.48 1.61
N GLY A 61 3.44 -0.46 2.33
CA GLY A 61 2.21 -0.53 3.13
C GLY A 61 1.02 0.01 2.34
N ILE A 62 -0.11 -0.68 2.39
CA ILE A 62 -1.38 -0.24 1.82
C ILE A 62 -2.39 -0.12 2.97
N LEU A 63 -2.88 1.09 3.25
CA LEU A 63 -3.85 1.36 4.31
C LEU A 63 -5.24 1.52 3.72
N GLY A 64 -6.21 0.71 4.15
CA GLY A 64 -7.58 0.74 3.61
C GLY A 64 -8.58 0.03 4.50
N ALA A 65 -9.87 0.18 4.22
CA ALA A 65 -10.93 -0.64 4.79
C ALA A 65 -11.31 -1.76 3.80
N GLU A 66 -11.97 -2.81 4.29
CA GLU A 66 -12.50 -3.90 3.44
C GLU A 66 -13.31 -3.36 2.24
N GLU A 67 -14.13 -2.33 2.47
CA GLU A 67 -14.98 -1.72 1.44
C GLU A 67 -14.18 -1.12 0.27
N ASP A 68 -12.96 -0.62 0.52
CA ASP A 68 -12.08 -0.11 -0.54
C ASP A 68 -11.70 -1.23 -1.51
N PHE A 69 -11.50 -2.45 -1.00
CA PHE A 69 -11.15 -3.60 -1.82
C PHE A 69 -12.34 -4.19 -2.58
N LYS A 70 -13.58 -3.76 -2.30
CA LYS A 70 -14.75 -4.09 -3.11
C LYS A 70 -14.83 -3.25 -4.38
N ARG A 71 -14.16 -2.10 -4.44
CA ARG A 71 -14.10 -1.24 -5.63
C ARG A 71 -13.18 -1.81 -6.69
N GLU A 72 -13.73 -2.05 -7.88
CA GLU A 72 -12.99 -2.62 -9.00
C GLU A 72 -11.85 -1.73 -9.47
N SER A 73 -12.06 -0.41 -9.53
CA SER A 73 -11.05 0.56 -9.94
C SER A 73 -9.81 0.54 -9.04
N LEU A 74 -10.01 0.49 -7.72
CA LEU A 74 -8.92 0.36 -6.75
C LEU A 74 -8.18 -0.96 -6.89
N ARG A 75 -8.90 -2.09 -6.96
CA ARG A 75 -8.26 -3.41 -7.17
C ARG A 75 -7.44 -3.42 -8.45
N TYR A 76 -7.95 -2.84 -9.53
CA TYR A 76 -7.27 -2.78 -10.81
C TYR A 76 -6.01 -1.91 -10.75
N GLY A 77 -6.12 -0.68 -10.26
CA GLY A 77 -4.99 0.24 -10.12
C GLY A 77 -3.89 -0.32 -9.21
N LEU A 78 -4.26 -0.91 -8.07
CA LEU A 78 -3.31 -1.56 -7.16
C LEU A 78 -2.62 -2.76 -7.81
N SER A 79 -3.34 -3.56 -8.59
CA SER A 79 -2.78 -4.71 -9.31
C SER A 79 -1.75 -4.27 -10.36
N LEU A 80 -2.06 -3.21 -11.12
CA LEU A 80 -1.14 -2.65 -12.11
C LEU A 80 0.12 -2.12 -11.43
N LEU A 81 -0.02 -1.32 -10.37
CA LEU A 81 1.12 -0.81 -9.64
C LEU A 81 1.97 -1.95 -9.04
N ALA A 82 1.34 -2.92 -8.37
CA ALA A 82 2.01 -4.07 -7.79
C ALA A 82 2.83 -4.85 -8.82
N THR A 83 2.27 -5.10 -10.00
CA THR A 83 2.97 -5.77 -11.10
C THR A 83 4.21 -5.00 -11.53
N THR A 84 4.12 -3.67 -11.66
CA THR A 84 5.27 -2.83 -12.04
C THR A 84 6.36 -2.78 -10.96
N VAL A 85 5.96 -2.82 -9.68
CA VAL A 85 6.89 -2.85 -8.54
C VAL A 85 7.59 -4.19 -8.49
N GLN A 86 6.86 -5.30 -8.60
CA GLN A 86 7.40 -6.66 -8.63
C GLN A 86 8.35 -6.86 -9.82
N ALA A 87 8.06 -6.27 -10.98
CA ALA A 87 8.96 -6.32 -12.14
C ALA A 87 10.32 -5.65 -11.87
N LYS A 88 10.43 -4.74 -10.89
CA LYS A 88 11.68 -4.04 -10.53
C LYS A 88 12.33 -4.55 -9.25
N LYS A 89 11.53 -4.88 -8.23
CA LYS A 89 11.98 -5.28 -6.89
C LYS A 89 11.98 -6.80 -6.70
N GLY A 90 11.39 -7.56 -7.62
CA GLY A 90 11.16 -8.99 -7.50
C GLY A 90 9.85 -9.33 -6.79
N LEU A 91 9.44 -10.60 -6.88
CA LEU A 91 8.21 -11.12 -6.26
C LEU A 91 8.30 -11.17 -4.72
N SER A 92 9.51 -11.17 -4.17
CA SER A 92 9.76 -11.20 -2.71
C SER A 92 9.74 -9.81 -2.07
N PHE A 93 9.39 -8.76 -2.80
CA PHE A 93 9.30 -7.41 -2.24
C PHE A 93 8.12 -7.35 -1.25
N PRO A 94 8.36 -7.00 0.03
CA PRO A 94 7.31 -7.04 1.05
C PRO A 94 6.18 -6.05 0.76
N VAL A 95 4.95 -6.55 0.76
CA VAL A 95 3.71 -5.77 0.68
C VAL A 95 2.84 -6.16 1.87
N VAL A 96 2.35 -5.16 2.61
CA VAL A 96 1.51 -5.36 3.80
C VAL A 96 0.24 -4.53 3.68
N LEU A 97 -0.91 -5.16 3.91
CA LEU A 97 -2.21 -4.50 4.02
C LEU A 97 -2.51 -4.18 5.48
N LEU A 98 -2.75 -2.90 5.74
CA LEU A 98 -3.17 -2.37 7.03
C LEU A 98 -4.68 -2.10 6.95
N LEU A 99 -5.47 -2.99 7.52
CA LEU A 99 -6.93 -2.88 7.50
C LEU A 99 -7.43 -2.01 8.64
N THR A 100 -8.07 -0.90 8.31
CA THR A 100 -8.70 -0.04 9.33
C THR A 100 -10.00 -0.62 9.85
N GLU A 101 -10.78 -1.24 8.97
CA GLU A 101 -12.11 -1.74 9.26
C GLU A 101 -12.40 -2.97 8.38
N GLY A 102 -13.14 -3.94 8.94
CA GLY A 102 -13.52 -5.18 8.25
C GLY A 102 -12.44 -6.27 8.26
N SER A 103 -12.63 -7.28 7.41
CA SER A 103 -11.72 -8.42 7.27
C SER A 103 -11.60 -8.82 5.80
N LEU A 104 -10.40 -9.17 5.36
CA LEU A 104 -10.15 -9.68 4.01
C LEU A 104 -9.46 -11.03 4.09
N ASP A 105 -9.79 -11.92 3.17
CA ASP A 105 -9.02 -13.13 2.91
C ASP A 105 -7.89 -12.80 1.90
N PRO A 106 -6.61 -12.99 2.25
CA PRO A 106 -5.50 -12.81 1.32
C PRO A 106 -5.62 -13.61 0.02
N ALA A 107 -6.39 -14.71 0.00
CA ALA A 107 -6.62 -15.53 -1.19
C ALA A 107 -7.59 -14.89 -2.20
N GLU A 108 -8.47 -14.00 -1.73
CA GLU A 108 -9.48 -13.30 -2.53
C GLU A 108 -8.94 -12.01 -3.18
N LEU A 109 -7.75 -11.58 -2.77
CA LEU A 109 -7.08 -10.42 -3.37
C LEU A 109 -6.71 -10.67 -4.84
N PRO A 110 -6.53 -9.59 -5.63
CA PRO A 110 -6.02 -9.72 -7.00
C PRO A 110 -4.66 -10.44 -7.04
N THR A 111 -4.39 -11.16 -8.12
CA THR A 111 -3.20 -12.04 -8.25
C THR A 111 -1.88 -11.42 -7.77
N PRO A 112 -1.51 -10.17 -8.12
CA PRO A 112 -0.25 -9.57 -7.65
C PRO A 112 -0.18 -9.33 -6.14
N LEU A 113 -1.32 -9.32 -5.46
CA LEU A 113 -1.47 -9.08 -4.02
C LEU A 113 -1.97 -10.33 -3.28
N LYS A 114 -2.04 -11.49 -3.92
CA LYS A 114 -2.42 -12.72 -3.22
C LYS A 114 -1.36 -13.10 -2.20
N GLY A 115 -1.80 -13.47 -1.00
CA GLY A 115 -0.92 -13.92 0.08
C GLY A 115 -0.07 -12.83 0.73
N VAL A 116 -0.40 -11.55 0.51
CA VAL A 116 0.19 -10.46 1.29
C VAL A 116 -0.25 -10.55 2.75
N ASP A 117 0.61 -10.09 3.65
CA ASP A 117 0.27 -10.02 5.07
C ASP A 117 -0.81 -8.96 5.31
N ILE A 118 -1.85 -9.34 6.07
CA ILE A 118 -2.94 -8.46 6.45
C ILE A 118 -2.90 -8.25 7.96
N LEU A 119 -2.81 -6.99 8.38
CA LEU A 119 -2.79 -6.58 9.77
C LEU A 119 -3.96 -5.65 10.06
N SER A 120 -4.70 -5.91 11.13
CA SER A 120 -5.73 -4.99 11.62
C SER A 120 -5.06 -3.78 12.30
N TYR A 121 -5.48 -2.58 11.93
CA TYR A 121 -5.05 -1.30 12.50
C TYR A 121 -6.29 -0.50 12.92
N THR A 122 -6.72 -0.70 14.16
CA THR A 122 -7.93 -0.11 14.75
C THR A 122 -7.62 1.17 15.52
#